data_AF-A0A3Q3WDS2-F1
#
_entry.id   AF-A0A3Q3WDS2-F1
#
_cell.length_a   1.000
_cell.length_b   1.000
_cell.length_c   1.000
_cell.angle_alpha   90.00
_cell.angle_beta   90.00
_cell.angle_gamma   90.00
#
_symmetry.space_group_name_H-M   'P 1'
#
loop_
_entity.id
_entity.type
_entity.pdbx_description
1 polymer ?
#
loop_
_entity_poly.entity_id
_entity_poly.type
_entity_poly.pdbx_seq_one_letter_code
_entity_poly.pdbx_strand_id
1 'polypeptide(L)'
;MLIIKCCKITSFPQVKKFLESTCSLPDFVERYRGLYLRLKNAMEELFGQQTAFVLALRHGFSAALLQLSILRAMHVSERFAQYIDQMIQASGAACGSVETLERLQQFLEPMLFLSGLELANTFEHFYRYYLGDRMLAQGNVWLETAVVDQIGSCFPSRFPQQMLKNLSESAELQQEFHLYRLQQLDRCLQEQDQMMEEEWAESEEEAEVQVLVLSPRCWAVSSLCFLDDPTKHFPAELCSYLNQFSQFYSHSEFHNLSHSKPRRLQWTWLGHAELQFGCWTLHVSTLQMFILLQFNKHEVRVEALKWRTGLPIAMLLNTVQPLTGEGGPLTCSQGLTRVGVPTSVQLLPRQTYLNVDEDAAGTLERKRNYIYCLVVHIMKQEKEMHIDNLVFKVRGRLFGPSWTPRNWSLIRGAGRFSCSTSDVLSCIMHVISKGCVRRNEDNPYYNQETEKMDVMEQQTEALDLHTNALQILLGKVHLFSC
;
A
#
# COMPACT_ATOMS: atom_id res chain seq x y z
N MET A 1 -40.43 -1.14 11.65
CA MET A 1 -39.46 -0.57 12.62
C MET A 1 -38.99 -1.60 13.67
N LEU A 2 -39.88 -2.21 14.46
CA LEU A 2 -39.52 -3.15 15.55
C LEU A 2 -38.58 -4.30 15.09
N ILE A 3 -38.93 -5.01 14.02
CA ILE A 3 -38.11 -6.12 13.48
C ILE A 3 -36.66 -5.66 13.21
N ILE A 4 -36.46 -4.46 12.64
CA ILE A 4 -35.13 -3.89 12.36
C ILE A 4 -34.36 -3.63 13.66
N LYS A 5 -35.02 -3.15 14.72
CA LYS A 5 -34.39 -3.02 16.05
C LYS A 5 -33.99 -4.40 16.58
N CYS A 6 -34.85 -5.41 16.49
CA CYS A 6 -34.54 -6.78 16.91
C CYS A 6 -33.35 -7.38 16.13
N CYS A 7 -33.32 -7.28 14.79
CA CYS A 7 -32.22 -7.79 13.96
C CYS A 7 -30.89 -7.08 14.24
N LYS A 8 -30.90 -5.80 14.59
CA LYS A 8 -29.70 -5.09 15.08
C LYS A 8 -29.24 -5.61 16.45
N ILE A 9 -30.18 -5.87 17.36
CA ILE A 9 -29.92 -6.40 18.70
C ILE A 9 -29.41 -7.84 18.68
N THR A 10 -29.84 -8.69 17.72
CA THR A 10 -29.37 -10.08 17.61
C THR A 10 -28.06 -10.23 16.83
N SER A 11 -27.87 -9.50 15.74
CA SER A 11 -26.67 -9.61 14.90
C SER A 11 -25.41 -9.08 15.59
N PHE A 12 -25.47 -7.91 16.23
CA PHE A 12 -24.30 -7.28 16.83
C PHE A 12 -23.60 -8.15 17.90
N PRO A 13 -24.28 -8.72 18.92
CA PRO A 13 -23.62 -9.56 19.92
C PRO A 13 -23.03 -10.84 19.33
N GLN A 14 -23.67 -11.41 18.31
CA GLN A 14 -23.18 -12.62 17.63
C GLN A 14 -21.91 -12.33 16.83
N VAL A 15 -21.87 -11.24 16.06
CA VAL A 15 -20.66 -10.83 15.31
C VAL A 15 -19.56 -10.38 16.27
N LYS A 16 -19.89 -9.67 17.36
CA LYS A 16 -18.91 -9.30 18.39
C LYS A 16 -18.26 -10.54 19.03
N LYS A 17 -19.04 -11.48 19.55
CA LYS A 17 -18.52 -12.72 20.15
C LYS A 17 -17.70 -13.56 19.16
N PHE A 18 -18.09 -13.55 17.88
CA PHE A 18 -17.30 -14.15 16.81
C PHE A 18 -15.93 -13.45 16.68
N LEU A 19 -15.89 -12.14 16.40
CA LEU A 19 -14.64 -11.39 16.23
C LEU A 19 -13.73 -11.49 17.46
N GLU A 20 -14.30 -11.52 18.67
CA GLU A 20 -13.55 -11.66 19.91
C GLU A 20 -12.83 -13.00 20.08
N SER A 21 -13.30 -14.05 19.40
CA SER A 21 -12.82 -15.43 19.53
C SER A 21 -12.17 -16.02 18.26
N THR A 22 -12.33 -15.42 17.09
CA THR A 22 -11.80 -15.95 15.81
C THR A 22 -10.78 -15.05 15.12
N CYS A 23 -10.58 -13.80 15.54
CA CYS A 23 -9.74 -12.84 14.81
C CYS A 23 -8.25 -13.20 14.69
N SER A 24 -7.74 -14.16 15.47
CA SER A 24 -6.37 -14.66 15.42
C SER A 24 -6.23 -16.04 14.78
N LEU A 25 -7.29 -16.57 14.15
CA LEU A 25 -7.26 -17.86 13.45
C LEU A 25 -6.81 -17.67 11.99
N PRO A 26 -6.08 -18.64 11.39
CA PRO A 26 -5.62 -18.53 10.00
C PRO A 26 -6.79 -18.51 8.99
N ASP A 27 -7.89 -19.21 9.29
CA ASP A 27 -9.11 -19.30 8.47
C ASP A 27 -10.18 -18.27 8.90
N PHE A 28 -9.76 -17.17 9.51
CA PHE A 28 -10.64 -16.11 10.01
C PHE A 28 -11.54 -15.52 8.91
N VAL A 29 -11.02 -15.34 7.70
CA VAL A 29 -11.69 -14.60 6.62
C VAL A 29 -12.81 -15.43 5.99
N GLU A 30 -12.56 -16.72 5.78
CA GLU A 30 -13.54 -17.72 5.35
C GLU A 30 -14.63 -17.89 6.40
N ARG A 31 -14.27 -17.91 7.69
CA ARG A 31 -15.23 -17.92 8.81
C ARG A 31 -16.07 -16.64 8.86
N TYR A 32 -15.49 -15.48 8.59
CA TYR A 32 -16.20 -14.19 8.53
C TYR A 32 -17.20 -14.17 7.37
N ARG A 33 -16.79 -14.62 6.16
CA ARG A 33 -17.70 -14.81 5.02
C ARG A 33 -18.81 -15.83 5.34
N GLY A 34 -18.46 -16.95 5.98
CA GLY A 34 -19.42 -17.99 6.38
C GLY A 34 -20.44 -17.52 7.42
N LEU A 35 -20.05 -16.65 8.36
CA LEU A 35 -20.97 -16.00 9.29
C LEU A 35 -21.88 -15.00 8.56
N TYR A 36 -21.32 -14.20 7.65
CA TYR A 36 -22.08 -13.24 6.85
C TYR A 36 -23.16 -13.94 6.01
N LEU A 37 -22.78 -14.92 5.18
CA LEU A 37 -23.70 -15.67 4.33
C LEU A 37 -24.79 -16.36 5.16
N ARG A 38 -24.45 -16.97 6.30
CA ARG A 38 -25.45 -17.58 7.20
C ARG A 38 -26.47 -16.57 7.73
N LEU A 39 -26.02 -15.37 8.12
CA LEU A 39 -26.91 -14.32 8.62
C LEU A 39 -27.73 -13.67 7.49
N LYS A 40 -27.16 -13.52 6.29
CA LYS A 40 -27.86 -13.05 5.09
C LYS A 40 -28.98 -14.01 4.70
N ASN A 41 -28.64 -15.27 4.43
CA ASN A 41 -29.61 -16.30 4.00
C ASN A 41 -30.73 -16.46 5.03
N ALA A 42 -30.42 -16.54 6.32
CA ALA A 42 -31.44 -16.66 7.38
C ALA A 42 -32.38 -15.44 7.47
N MET A 43 -31.92 -14.23 7.13
CA MET A 43 -32.81 -13.05 7.05
C MET A 43 -33.61 -13.00 5.75
N GLU A 44 -33.06 -13.47 4.63
CA GLU A 44 -33.77 -13.58 3.35
C GLU A 44 -34.85 -14.68 3.41
N GLU A 45 -34.59 -15.83 4.04
CA GLU A 45 -35.55 -16.91 4.27
C GLU A 45 -36.71 -16.47 5.20
N LEU A 46 -36.40 -15.79 6.31
CA LEU A 46 -37.41 -15.43 7.32
C LEU A 46 -38.24 -14.19 6.95
N PHE A 47 -37.71 -13.27 6.14
CA PHE A 47 -38.32 -11.95 5.92
C PHE A 47 -38.27 -11.43 4.47
N GLY A 48 -37.67 -12.17 3.53
CA GLY A 48 -37.48 -11.75 2.14
C GLY A 48 -36.39 -10.70 1.95
N GLN A 49 -36.12 -10.36 0.68
CA GLN A 49 -35.07 -9.42 0.25
C GLN A 49 -35.40 -7.94 0.54
N GLN A 50 -35.62 -7.58 1.81
CA GLN A 50 -35.82 -6.18 2.20
C GLN A 50 -34.48 -5.49 2.49
N THR A 51 -34.25 -4.33 1.88
CA THR A 51 -33.05 -3.50 2.08
C THR A 51 -32.77 -3.17 3.55
N ALA A 52 -33.83 -3.12 4.38
CA ALA A 52 -33.75 -2.95 5.82
C ALA A 52 -32.92 -4.02 6.55
N PHE A 53 -32.86 -5.26 6.04
CA PHE A 53 -32.02 -6.32 6.62
C PHE A 53 -30.56 -6.18 6.22
N VAL A 54 -30.27 -5.77 4.97
CA VAL A 54 -28.92 -5.42 4.52
C VAL A 54 -28.36 -4.26 5.36
N LEU A 55 -29.19 -3.27 5.70
CA LEU A 55 -28.84 -2.18 6.62
C LEU A 55 -28.68 -2.64 8.08
N ALA A 56 -29.43 -3.65 8.53
CA ALA A 56 -29.26 -4.24 9.86
C ALA A 56 -27.95 -5.06 9.95
N LEU A 57 -27.64 -5.86 8.92
CA LEU A 57 -26.37 -6.57 8.75
C LEU A 57 -25.19 -5.61 8.78
N ARG A 58 -25.18 -4.60 7.90
CA ARG A 58 -24.11 -3.58 7.86
C ARG A 58 -23.93 -2.95 9.24
N HIS A 59 -25.02 -2.53 9.89
CA HIS A 59 -24.93 -1.93 11.22
C HIS A 59 -24.36 -2.89 12.28
N GLY A 60 -24.79 -4.15 12.32
CA GLY A 60 -24.31 -5.15 13.28
C GLY A 60 -22.82 -5.48 13.09
N PHE A 61 -22.39 -5.69 11.85
CA PHE A 61 -20.98 -5.92 11.51
C PHE A 61 -20.11 -4.69 11.76
N SER A 62 -20.49 -3.51 11.24
CA SER A 62 -19.76 -2.26 11.45
C SER A 62 -19.63 -1.89 12.94
N ALA A 63 -20.68 -2.08 13.75
CA ALA A 63 -20.64 -1.82 15.19
C ALA A 63 -19.73 -2.81 15.94
N ALA A 64 -19.68 -4.08 15.52
CA ALA A 64 -18.77 -5.07 16.11
C ALA A 64 -17.30 -4.78 15.76
N LEU A 65 -17.02 -4.39 14.51
CA LEU A 65 -15.69 -4.00 14.04
C LEU A 65 -15.17 -2.73 14.74
N LEU A 66 -16.03 -1.74 15.01
CA LEU A 66 -15.68 -0.54 15.80
C LEU A 66 -15.31 -0.82 17.25
N GLN A 67 -15.76 -1.94 17.84
CA GLN A 67 -15.44 -2.28 19.23
C GLN A 67 -14.12 -3.02 19.42
N LEU A 68 -13.44 -3.42 18.33
CA LEU A 68 -12.12 -4.03 18.40
C LEU A 68 -11.09 -3.12 19.09
N SER A 69 -10.11 -3.75 19.76
CA SER A 69 -8.88 -3.06 20.15
C SER A 69 -8.04 -2.74 18.90
N ILE A 70 -7.19 -1.71 18.97
CA ILE A 70 -6.44 -1.20 17.82
C ILE A 70 -5.65 -2.31 17.12
N LEU A 71 -4.82 -3.06 17.86
CA LEU A 71 -4.06 -4.20 17.34
C LEU A 71 -4.93 -5.24 16.61
N ARG A 72 -6.08 -5.63 17.19
CA ARG A 72 -7.02 -6.59 16.57
C ARG A 72 -7.65 -6.03 15.30
N ALA A 73 -8.00 -4.75 15.31
CA ALA A 73 -8.48 -4.03 14.13
C ALA A 73 -7.43 -4.04 13.01
N MET A 74 -6.18 -3.65 13.31
CA MET A 74 -5.10 -3.65 12.32
C MET A 74 -4.86 -5.03 11.70
N HIS A 75 -4.84 -6.08 12.53
CA HIS A 75 -4.72 -7.46 12.06
C HIS A 75 -5.91 -7.90 11.19
N VAL A 76 -7.15 -7.56 11.56
CA VAL A 76 -8.35 -7.85 10.74
C VAL A 76 -8.27 -7.13 9.37
N SER A 77 -7.82 -5.88 9.32
CA SER A 77 -7.58 -5.16 8.06
C SER A 77 -6.50 -5.80 7.20
N GLU A 78 -5.39 -6.23 7.79
CA GLU A 78 -4.30 -6.93 7.11
C GLU A 78 -4.81 -8.25 6.52
N ARG A 79 -5.44 -9.12 7.33
CA ARG A 79 -5.97 -10.42 6.87
C ARG A 79 -6.99 -10.27 5.75
N PHE A 80 -7.85 -9.26 5.81
CA PHE A 80 -8.80 -8.99 4.72
C PHE A 80 -8.12 -8.54 3.42
N ALA A 81 -7.09 -7.70 3.48
CA ALA A 81 -6.33 -7.30 2.29
C ALA A 81 -5.50 -8.46 1.72
N GLN A 82 -4.87 -9.25 2.59
CA GLN A 82 -4.07 -10.43 2.25
C GLN A 82 -4.92 -11.54 1.63
N TYR A 83 -6.15 -11.77 2.09
CA TYR A 83 -7.05 -12.74 1.49
C TYR A 83 -7.49 -12.30 0.08
N ILE A 84 -7.78 -11.01 -0.15
CA ILE A 84 -8.11 -10.52 -1.50
C ILE A 84 -6.92 -10.70 -2.45
N ASP A 85 -5.71 -10.37 -1.99
CA ASP A 85 -4.46 -10.60 -2.72
C ASP A 85 -4.29 -12.07 -3.15
N GLN A 86 -4.38 -13.00 -2.20
CA GLN A 86 -4.28 -14.44 -2.46
C GLN A 86 -5.35 -14.93 -3.45
N MET A 87 -6.59 -14.44 -3.34
CA MET A 87 -7.68 -14.83 -4.24
C MET A 87 -7.50 -14.29 -5.66
N ILE A 88 -6.97 -13.07 -5.84
CA ILE A 88 -6.65 -12.50 -7.16
C ILE A 88 -5.48 -13.25 -7.83
N GLN A 89 -4.44 -13.58 -7.05
CA GLN A 89 -3.30 -14.36 -7.56
C GLN A 89 -3.76 -15.78 -7.96
N ALA A 90 -4.54 -16.45 -7.11
CA ALA A 90 -5.05 -17.79 -7.37
C ALA A 90 -5.99 -17.87 -8.59
N SER A 91 -6.81 -16.84 -8.85
CA SER A 91 -7.73 -16.85 -10.00
C SER A 91 -7.05 -16.80 -11.37
N GLY A 92 -5.74 -16.49 -11.41
CA GLY A 92 -4.92 -16.55 -12.63
C GLY A 92 -4.45 -17.97 -12.99
N ALA A 93 -4.56 -18.95 -12.08
CA ALA A 93 -4.17 -20.33 -12.36
C ALA A 93 -5.24 -21.05 -13.21
N ALA A 94 -4.80 -21.88 -14.16
CA ALA A 94 -5.66 -22.57 -15.12
C ALA A 94 -6.59 -23.65 -14.52
N CYS A 95 -6.64 -23.81 -13.19
CA CYS A 95 -7.51 -24.74 -12.48
C CYS A 95 -8.13 -24.05 -11.26
N GLY A 96 -9.46 -24.02 -11.17
CA GLY A 96 -10.21 -23.45 -10.03
C GLY A 96 -10.70 -22.00 -10.19
N SER A 97 -10.43 -21.33 -11.31
CA SER A 97 -10.74 -19.90 -11.53
C SER A 97 -12.19 -19.51 -11.17
N VAL A 98 -13.21 -20.20 -11.70
CA VAL A 98 -14.63 -19.88 -11.43
C VAL A 98 -14.97 -19.93 -9.93
N GLU A 99 -14.61 -21.02 -9.24
CA GLU A 99 -14.83 -21.12 -7.79
C GLU A 99 -14.08 -20.04 -7.02
N THR A 100 -12.84 -19.71 -7.41
CA THR A 100 -12.10 -18.62 -6.74
C THR A 100 -12.76 -17.25 -6.94
N LEU A 101 -13.32 -16.99 -8.13
CA LEU A 101 -14.04 -15.75 -8.43
C LEU A 101 -15.34 -15.63 -7.63
N GLU A 102 -16.14 -16.70 -7.54
CA GLU A 102 -17.33 -16.72 -6.68
C GLU A 102 -16.98 -16.52 -5.20
N ARG A 103 -15.96 -17.24 -4.71
CA ARG A 103 -15.46 -17.14 -3.32
C ARG A 103 -14.93 -15.74 -2.98
N LEU A 104 -14.42 -15.01 -3.97
CA LEU A 104 -13.98 -13.61 -3.86
C LEU A 104 -15.18 -12.65 -3.89
N GLN A 105 -16.07 -12.77 -4.87
CA GLN A 105 -17.27 -11.93 -5.00
C GLN A 105 -18.15 -11.97 -3.74
N GLN A 106 -18.36 -13.17 -3.19
CA GLN A 106 -19.08 -13.39 -1.91
C GLN A 106 -18.37 -12.77 -0.69
N PHE A 107 -17.06 -12.50 -0.77
CA PHE A 107 -16.30 -11.85 0.30
C PHE A 107 -16.24 -10.32 0.15
N LEU A 108 -16.24 -9.81 -1.08
CA LEU A 108 -16.22 -8.37 -1.34
C LEU A 108 -17.53 -7.66 -0.92
N GLU A 109 -18.66 -8.37 -0.86
CA GLU A 109 -19.92 -7.81 -0.33
C GLU A 109 -19.84 -7.40 1.16
N PRO A 110 -19.49 -8.28 2.14
CA PRO A 110 -19.36 -7.90 3.55
C PRO A 110 -18.12 -7.04 3.85
N MET A 111 -17.20 -6.84 2.90
CA MET A 111 -16.13 -5.84 3.01
C MET A 111 -16.65 -4.40 2.95
N LEU A 112 -17.78 -4.15 2.27
CA LEU A 112 -18.45 -2.84 2.22
C LEU A 112 -18.87 -2.31 3.60
N PHE A 113 -18.84 -3.13 4.65
CA PHE A 113 -19.12 -2.74 6.03
C PHE A 113 -17.94 -2.02 6.71
N LEU A 114 -16.75 -2.02 6.09
CA LEU A 114 -15.62 -1.15 6.46
C LEU A 114 -15.86 0.31 6.05
N SER A 115 -16.62 0.55 4.98
CA SER A 115 -16.84 1.90 4.44
C SER A 115 -17.47 2.83 5.49
N GLY A 116 -16.80 3.94 5.77
CA GLY A 116 -17.16 4.91 6.82
C GLY A 116 -16.63 4.60 8.23
N LEU A 117 -15.83 3.54 8.40
CA LEU A 117 -15.11 3.23 9.64
C LEU A 117 -13.66 3.72 9.56
N GLU A 118 -13.04 3.98 10.72
CA GLU A 118 -11.58 4.17 10.81
C GLU A 118 -10.80 3.03 10.15
N LEU A 119 -11.34 1.81 10.30
CA LEU A 119 -10.75 0.57 9.82
C LEU A 119 -10.52 0.57 8.31
N ALA A 120 -11.28 1.38 7.55
CA ALA A 120 -11.06 1.60 6.14
C ALA A 120 -9.70 2.26 5.83
N ASN A 121 -9.15 3.09 6.72
CA ASN A 121 -7.83 3.72 6.51
C ASN A 121 -6.69 2.71 6.68
N THR A 122 -6.81 1.80 7.66
CA THR A 122 -5.84 0.72 7.86
C THR A 122 -5.98 -0.36 6.79
N PHE A 123 -7.21 -0.67 6.36
CA PHE A 123 -7.46 -1.53 5.21
C PHE A 123 -6.92 -0.92 3.92
N GLU A 124 -7.12 0.38 3.65
CA GLU A 124 -6.54 1.09 2.50
C GLU A 124 -5.00 1.03 2.54
N HIS A 125 -4.39 1.14 3.73
CA HIS A 125 -2.93 1.00 3.90
C HIS A 125 -2.41 -0.39 3.53
N PHE A 126 -3.10 -1.47 3.92
CA PHE A 126 -2.72 -2.84 3.53
C PHE A 126 -3.18 -3.23 2.12
N TYR A 127 -4.27 -2.65 1.59
CA TYR A 127 -4.72 -2.95 0.24
C TYR A 127 -3.78 -2.35 -0.81
N ARG A 128 -3.40 -1.06 -0.66
CA ARG A 128 -2.40 -0.42 -1.54
C ARG A 128 -1.03 -1.14 -1.49
N TYR A 129 -0.74 -1.83 -0.39
CA TYR A 129 0.50 -2.60 -0.14
C TYR A 129 0.58 -3.79 -1.10
N TYR A 130 -0.41 -4.68 -1.05
CA TYR A 130 -0.48 -5.85 -1.92
C TYR A 130 -0.80 -5.49 -3.39
N LEU A 131 -1.62 -4.45 -3.61
CA LEU A 131 -1.82 -3.90 -4.96
C LEU A 131 -0.49 -3.43 -5.55
N GLY A 132 0.35 -2.71 -4.79
CA GLY A 132 1.65 -2.23 -5.26
C GLY A 132 2.59 -3.35 -5.71
N ASP A 133 2.67 -4.45 -4.95
CA ASP A 133 3.43 -5.65 -5.31
C ASP A 133 2.91 -6.26 -6.63
N ARG A 134 1.59 -6.52 -6.73
CA ARG A 134 0.97 -7.09 -7.94
C ARG A 134 1.05 -6.18 -9.18
N MET A 135 1.10 -4.86 -9.01
CA MET A 135 1.20 -3.87 -10.11
C MET A 135 2.62 -3.70 -10.66
N LEU A 136 3.67 -3.97 -9.86
CA LEU A 136 5.07 -3.73 -10.24
C LEU A 136 5.83 -5.04 -10.53
N ALA A 137 5.37 -6.16 -9.97
CA ALA A 137 5.69 -7.49 -10.48
C ALA A 137 4.97 -7.76 -11.80
N GLN A 138 5.49 -8.70 -12.58
CA GLN A 138 4.84 -9.25 -13.78
C GLN A 138 3.73 -10.25 -13.38
N GLY A 139 2.81 -9.81 -12.51
CA GLY A 139 1.76 -10.62 -11.91
C GLY A 139 0.45 -10.61 -12.70
N ASN A 140 -0.55 -11.36 -12.20
CA ASN A 140 -1.89 -11.28 -12.72
C ASN A 140 -2.62 -10.00 -12.25
N VAL A 141 -2.96 -9.13 -13.19
CA VAL A 141 -3.61 -7.82 -12.93
C VAL A 141 -5.06 -7.72 -13.43
N TRP A 142 -5.65 -8.75 -14.04
CA TRP A 142 -6.93 -8.58 -14.79
C TRP A 142 -8.15 -8.24 -13.93
N LEU A 143 -8.14 -8.58 -12.64
CA LEU A 143 -9.24 -8.31 -11.70
C LEU A 143 -9.23 -6.90 -11.10
N GLU A 144 -8.15 -6.16 -11.22
CA GLU A 144 -7.78 -5.13 -10.25
C GLU A 144 -8.73 -3.93 -10.26
N THR A 145 -9.06 -3.43 -11.45
CA THR A 145 -10.07 -2.38 -11.64
C THR A 145 -11.43 -2.82 -11.10
N ALA A 146 -11.86 -4.05 -11.41
CA ALA A 146 -13.17 -4.56 -10.99
C ALA A 146 -13.29 -4.69 -9.46
N VAL A 147 -12.24 -5.19 -8.80
CA VAL A 147 -12.19 -5.27 -7.33
C VAL A 147 -12.10 -3.87 -6.71
N VAL A 148 -11.21 -3.01 -7.20
CA VAL A 148 -11.02 -1.64 -6.70
C VAL A 148 -12.27 -0.78 -6.86
N ASP A 149 -13.06 -0.98 -7.92
CA ASP A 149 -14.35 -0.33 -8.10
C ASP A 149 -15.40 -0.92 -7.14
N GLN A 150 -15.52 -2.26 -7.05
CA GLN A 150 -16.50 -2.91 -6.18
C GLN A 150 -16.35 -2.49 -4.71
N ILE A 151 -15.13 -2.54 -4.15
CA ILE A 151 -14.86 -2.12 -2.77
C ILE A 151 -14.37 -0.67 -2.65
N GLY A 152 -14.49 0.14 -3.71
CA GLY A 152 -13.91 1.49 -3.78
C GLY A 152 -14.40 2.48 -2.72
N SER A 153 -15.55 2.21 -2.11
CA SER A 153 -16.08 2.96 -0.95
C SER A 153 -15.35 2.68 0.38
N CYS A 154 -14.45 1.69 0.41
CA CYS A 154 -13.62 1.30 1.55
C CYS A 154 -12.21 1.91 1.51
N PHE A 155 -11.95 2.85 0.59
CA PHE A 155 -10.67 3.54 0.41
C PHE A 155 -10.86 5.06 0.67
N PRO A 156 -10.73 5.53 1.93
CA PRO A 156 -11.02 6.92 2.31
C PRO A 156 -10.20 7.97 1.55
N SER A 157 -8.97 7.64 1.18
CA SER A 157 -8.04 8.52 0.46
C SER A 157 -8.08 8.30 -1.06
N ARG A 158 -8.80 7.26 -1.52
CA ARG A 158 -8.83 6.75 -2.90
C ARG A 158 -7.45 6.39 -3.46
N PHE A 159 -6.53 5.94 -2.61
CA PHE A 159 -5.18 5.60 -3.06
C PHE A 159 -5.15 4.46 -4.09
N PRO A 160 -5.90 3.35 -3.96
CA PRO A 160 -5.93 2.28 -4.97
C PRO A 160 -6.41 2.77 -6.35
N GLN A 161 -7.48 3.58 -6.39
CA GLN A 161 -7.94 4.19 -7.65
C GLN A 161 -6.87 5.11 -8.26
N GLN A 162 -6.20 5.91 -7.44
CA GLN A 162 -5.14 6.81 -7.92
C GLN A 162 -3.88 6.07 -8.37
N MET A 163 -3.58 4.90 -7.81
CA MET A 163 -2.50 4.02 -8.28
C MET A 163 -2.81 3.48 -9.68
N LEU A 164 -3.99 2.89 -9.89
CA LEU A 164 -4.42 2.43 -11.21
C LEU A 164 -4.42 3.58 -12.24
N LYS A 165 -4.91 4.77 -11.86
CA LYS A 165 -4.88 5.96 -12.73
C LYS A 165 -3.46 6.41 -13.08
N ASN A 166 -2.48 6.29 -12.17
CA ASN A 166 -1.10 6.63 -12.51
C ASN A 166 -0.47 5.65 -13.51
N LEU A 167 -0.89 4.38 -13.52
CA LEU A 167 -0.41 3.42 -14.54
C LEU A 167 -0.99 3.74 -15.91
N SER A 168 -2.27 4.12 -16.01
CA SER A 168 -2.84 4.57 -17.29
C SER A 168 -2.23 5.89 -17.76
N GLU A 169 -2.11 6.89 -16.88
CA GLU A 169 -1.42 8.17 -17.15
C GLU A 169 0.04 7.93 -17.60
N SER A 170 0.74 6.93 -17.04
CA SER A 170 2.11 6.60 -17.44
C SER A 170 2.20 5.82 -18.75
N ALA A 171 1.17 5.04 -19.11
CA ALA A 171 1.10 4.36 -20.40
C ALA A 171 0.82 5.36 -21.54
N GLU A 172 -0.06 6.33 -21.29
CA GLU A 172 -0.29 7.49 -22.17
C GLU A 172 1.03 8.28 -22.37
N LEU A 173 1.71 8.63 -21.29
CA LEU A 173 3.00 9.33 -21.32
C LEU A 173 4.13 8.56 -22.04
N GLN A 174 4.16 7.23 -21.93
CA GLN A 174 5.10 6.37 -22.65
C GLN A 174 4.84 6.40 -24.17
N GLN A 175 3.57 6.46 -24.59
CA GLN A 175 3.19 6.61 -26.00
C GLN A 175 3.56 8.00 -26.53
N GLU A 176 3.31 9.07 -25.76
CA GLU A 176 3.76 10.42 -26.10
C GLU A 176 5.29 10.50 -26.26
N PHE A 177 6.06 9.85 -25.37
CA PHE A 177 7.52 9.80 -25.48
C PHE A 177 8.01 9.02 -26.71
N HIS A 178 7.35 7.92 -27.05
CA HIS A 178 7.66 7.15 -28.27
C HIS A 178 7.42 8.01 -29.54
N LEU A 179 6.27 8.68 -29.62
CA LEU A 179 5.97 9.63 -30.71
C LEU A 179 6.99 10.78 -30.75
N TYR A 180 7.42 11.29 -29.60
CA TYR A 180 8.47 12.31 -29.50
C TYR A 180 9.82 11.80 -30.04
N ARG A 181 10.26 10.57 -29.73
CA ARG A 181 11.48 9.98 -30.33
C ARG A 181 11.34 9.83 -31.84
N LEU A 182 10.20 9.37 -32.35
CA LEU A 182 9.96 9.30 -33.80
C LEU A 182 10.02 10.68 -34.48
N GLN A 183 9.47 11.73 -33.87
CA GLN A 183 9.56 13.11 -34.37
C GLN A 183 10.98 13.71 -34.29
N GLN A 184 11.83 13.24 -33.36
CA GLN A 184 13.25 13.59 -33.37
C GLN A 184 13.97 12.92 -34.55
N LEU A 185 13.73 11.62 -34.77
CA LEU A 185 14.32 10.86 -35.88
C LEU A 185 13.90 11.42 -37.25
N ASP A 186 12.62 11.72 -37.45
CA ASP A 186 12.09 12.33 -38.67
C ASP A 186 12.75 13.69 -38.98
N ARG A 187 12.92 14.56 -37.97
CA ARG A 187 13.71 15.79 -38.13
C ARG A 187 15.18 15.52 -38.46
N CYS A 188 15.83 14.59 -37.76
CA CYS A 188 17.24 14.27 -38.05
C CYS A 188 17.42 13.75 -39.48
N LEU A 189 16.50 12.93 -39.98
CA LEU A 189 16.48 12.49 -41.39
C LEU A 189 16.33 13.69 -42.35
N GLN A 190 15.37 14.59 -42.10
CA GLN A 190 15.15 15.80 -42.90
C GLN A 190 16.34 16.78 -42.85
N GLU A 191 17.11 16.78 -41.76
CA GLU A 191 18.35 17.57 -41.60
C GLU A 191 19.59 16.87 -42.21
N GLN A 192 19.58 15.54 -42.34
CA GLN A 192 20.67 14.73 -42.92
C GLN A 192 20.54 14.50 -44.43
N ASP A 193 19.39 14.80 -45.05
CA ASP A 193 19.10 14.69 -46.51
C ASP A 193 19.94 15.66 -47.40
N GLN A 194 21.12 16.07 -46.93
CA GLN A 194 22.14 16.84 -47.63
C GLN A 194 23.56 16.23 -47.52
N MET A 195 23.81 15.24 -46.65
CA MET A 195 25.14 14.61 -46.47
C MET A 195 25.06 13.13 -46.02
N MET A 196 25.69 12.26 -46.84
CA MET A 196 25.97 10.82 -46.63
C MET A 196 24.78 9.84 -46.71
N GLU A 197 24.95 8.88 -47.63
CA GLU A 197 24.14 7.67 -47.81
C GLU A 197 24.82 6.44 -47.16
N GLU A 198 25.79 6.67 -46.26
CA GLU A 198 26.71 5.66 -45.70
C GLU A 198 26.48 5.45 -44.19
N GLU A 199 26.63 4.20 -43.74
CA GLU A 199 26.52 3.74 -42.34
C GLU A 199 25.17 3.93 -41.61
N TRP A 200 24.06 3.60 -42.29
CA TRP A 200 22.95 2.93 -41.60
C TRP A 200 23.35 1.50 -41.23
N ALA A 201 24.25 1.36 -40.26
CA ALA A 201 24.47 0.10 -39.59
C ALA A 201 23.19 -0.26 -38.80
N GLU A 202 22.61 -1.43 -39.09
CA GLU A 202 21.53 -1.98 -38.28
C GLU A 202 22.07 -2.23 -36.86
N SER A 203 21.75 -1.31 -35.96
CA SER A 203 22.18 -1.37 -34.56
C SER A 203 21.59 -2.62 -33.90
N GLU A 204 22.39 -3.25 -33.03
CA GLU A 204 21.99 -4.40 -32.21
C GLU A 204 20.66 -4.09 -31.47
N GLU A 205 19.83 -5.13 -31.27
CA GLU A 205 18.43 -5.02 -30.79
C GLU A 205 18.25 -3.97 -29.67
N GLU A 206 17.69 -2.79 -30.00
CA GLU A 206 17.51 -1.71 -29.02
C GLU A 206 16.56 -2.19 -27.91
N ALA A 207 17.09 -2.34 -26.70
CA ALA A 207 16.35 -2.93 -25.58
C ALA A 207 15.02 -2.21 -25.32
N GLU A 208 13.93 -2.97 -25.19
CA GLU A 208 12.60 -2.41 -24.97
C GLU A 208 12.48 -1.84 -23.54
N VAL A 209 12.65 -0.52 -23.40
CA VAL A 209 12.55 0.19 -22.12
C VAL A 209 11.16 0.81 -21.96
N GLN A 210 10.47 0.45 -20.87
CA GLN A 210 9.24 1.11 -20.41
C GLN A 210 9.51 1.91 -19.12
N VAL A 211 8.99 3.14 -19.03
CA VAL A 211 9.11 3.97 -17.82
C VAL A 211 7.75 4.11 -17.13
N LEU A 212 7.72 3.80 -15.82
CA LEU A 212 6.54 3.98 -14.97
C LEU A 212 6.69 5.19 -14.04
N VAL A 213 5.86 6.22 -14.24
CA VAL A 213 5.87 7.47 -13.47
C VAL A 213 4.84 7.41 -12.33
N LEU A 214 5.33 7.09 -11.13
CA LEU A 214 4.50 6.82 -9.96
C LEU A 214 4.37 8.05 -9.05
N SER A 215 3.16 8.36 -8.57
CA SER A 215 2.94 9.46 -7.62
C SER A 215 3.27 9.07 -6.17
N PRO A 216 4.27 9.69 -5.50
CA PRO A 216 4.67 9.35 -4.12
C PRO A 216 3.65 9.78 -3.04
N ARG A 217 2.40 10.07 -3.45
CA ARG A 217 1.27 10.35 -2.55
C ARG A 217 0.42 9.11 -2.27
N CYS A 218 0.23 8.26 -3.26
CA CYS A 218 -0.55 7.01 -3.17
C CYS A 218 0.37 5.78 -3.11
N TRP A 219 1.42 5.76 -3.94
CA TRP A 219 2.45 4.73 -3.94
C TRP A 219 3.33 4.83 -2.70
N ALA A 220 3.37 3.76 -1.90
CA ALA A 220 4.06 3.69 -0.62
C ALA A 220 5.57 3.35 -0.78
N VAL A 221 6.27 4.11 -1.62
CA VAL A 221 7.68 3.85 -1.96
C VAL A 221 8.58 4.09 -0.73
N SER A 222 9.27 3.05 -0.28
CA SER A 222 10.31 3.15 0.77
C SER A 222 11.48 4.00 0.29
N SER A 223 12.10 4.76 1.20
CA SER A 223 13.28 5.57 0.89
C SER A 223 14.49 4.74 0.47
N LEU A 224 14.55 3.46 0.83
CA LEU A 224 15.59 2.53 0.38
C LEU A 224 15.40 2.11 -1.08
N CYS A 225 14.23 2.35 -1.68
CA CYS A 225 13.98 2.03 -3.08
C CYS A 225 14.57 3.06 -4.05
N PHE A 226 15.02 4.24 -3.59
CA PHE A 226 15.51 5.29 -4.48
C PHE A 226 16.88 4.96 -5.09
N LEU A 227 17.05 5.39 -6.35
CA LEU A 227 18.27 5.29 -7.14
C LEU A 227 18.71 6.71 -7.51
N ASP A 228 19.80 7.18 -6.90
CA ASP A 228 20.25 8.58 -7.03
C ASP A 228 20.79 8.90 -8.44
N ASP A 229 21.51 7.97 -9.07
CA ASP A 229 22.19 8.21 -10.35
C ASP A 229 22.34 6.90 -11.17
N PRO A 230 21.42 6.63 -12.10
CA PRO A 230 21.47 5.44 -12.97
C PRO A 230 22.80 5.24 -13.72
N THR A 231 23.53 6.33 -14.04
CA THR A 231 24.78 6.28 -14.82
C THR A 231 25.92 5.54 -14.10
N LYS A 232 25.82 5.37 -12.78
CA LYS A 232 26.77 4.58 -11.99
C LYS A 232 26.46 3.08 -11.96
N HIS A 233 25.29 2.67 -12.47
CA HIS A 233 24.74 1.33 -12.25
C HIS A 233 24.40 0.57 -13.54
N PHE A 234 23.99 1.25 -14.61
CA PHE A 234 23.45 0.63 -15.83
C PHE A 234 24.28 0.92 -17.10
N PRO A 235 24.05 0.18 -18.20
CA PRO A 235 24.72 0.42 -19.49
C PRO A 235 24.44 1.80 -20.08
N ALA A 236 25.29 2.22 -21.02
CA ALA A 236 25.24 3.56 -21.60
C ALA A 236 23.97 3.81 -22.42
N GLU A 237 23.50 2.83 -23.22
CA GLU A 237 22.24 2.96 -23.97
C GLU A 237 21.04 3.19 -23.05
N LEU A 238 20.86 2.34 -22.02
CA LEU A 238 19.78 2.48 -21.04
C LEU A 238 19.87 3.84 -20.31
N CYS A 239 21.06 4.29 -19.95
CA CYS A 239 21.24 5.62 -19.35
C CYS A 239 20.91 6.75 -20.33
N SER A 240 21.21 6.59 -21.63
CA SER A 240 20.81 7.54 -22.67
C SER A 240 19.28 7.62 -22.77
N TYR A 241 18.58 6.48 -22.83
CA TYR A 241 17.12 6.42 -22.85
C TYR A 241 16.51 7.11 -21.63
N LEU A 242 16.95 6.77 -20.41
CA LEU A 242 16.43 7.34 -19.17
C LEU A 242 16.68 8.86 -19.08
N ASN A 243 17.79 9.35 -19.64
CA ASN A 243 18.07 10.78 -19.76
C ASN A 243 17.16 11.47 -20.79
N GLN A 244 16.94 10.87 -21.96
CA GLN A 244 15.99 11.38 -22.98
C GLN A 244 14.57 11.47 -22.42
N PHE A 245 14.10 10.44 -21.70
CA PHE A 245 12.79 10.46 -21.02
C PHE A 245 12.73 11.55 -19.94
N SER A 246 13.79 11.70 -19.13
CA SER A 246 13.87 12.76 -18.10
C SER A 246 13.82 14.16 -18.70
N GLN A 247 14.44 14.36 -19.86
CA GLN A 247 14.37 15.61 -20.61
C GLN A 247 12.96 15.84 -21.17
N PHE A 248 12.38 14.86 -21.87
CA PHE A 248 11.01 14.94 -22.39
C PHE A 248 10.00 15.32 -21.29
N TYR A 249 9.99 14.60 -20.17
CA TYR A 249 9.09 14.87 -19.04
C TYR A 249 9.26 16.27 -18.44
N SER A 250 10.48 16.80 -18.45
CA SER A 250 10.78 18.15 -17.97
C SER A 250 10.32 19.26 -18.93
N HIS A 251 10.16 18.96 -20.21
CA HIS A 251 9.71 19.90 -21.24
C HIS A 251 8.20 19.82 -21.51
N SER A 252 7.59 18.63 -21.41
CA SER A 252 6.15 18.46 -21.66
C SER A 252 5.27 19.19 -20.62
N GLU A 253 5.65 19.22 -19.34
CA GLU A 253 4.96 20.07 -18.34
C GLU A 253 5.02 21.56 -18.68
N PHE A 254 6.00 22.04 -19.46
CA PHE A 254 6.14 23.47 -19.79
C PHE A 254 5.06 24.00 -20.73
N HIS A 255 4.40 23.12 -21.49
CA HIS A 255 3.26 23.47 -22.36
C HIS A 255 1.92 23.46 -21.61
N ASN A 256 1.85 22.83 -20.44
CA ASN A 256 0.65 22.83 -19.59
C ASN A 256 0.69 24.02 -18.63
N LEU A 257 -0.16 25.03 -18.89
CA LEU A 257 -0.20 26.37 -18.26
C LEU A 257 -0.58 26.38 -16.75
N SER A 258 0.15 25.66 -15.91
CA SER A 258 -0.04 25.56 -14.46
C SER A 258 1.18 26.07 -13.71
N HIS A 259 1.00 27.03 -12.79
CA HIS A 259 2.06 27.65 -11.98
C HIS A 259 2.68 26.75 -10.88
N SER A 260 2.78 25.44 -11.12
CA SER A 260 3.55 24.51 -10.30
C SER A 260 5.06 24.68 -10.53
N LYS A 261 5.86 24.42 -9.49
CA LYS A 261 7.32 24.25 -9.67
C LYS A 261 7.57 23.05 -10.59
N PRO A 262 8.57 23.10 -11.49
CA PRO A 262 8.88 22.00 -12.40
C PRO A 262 9.12 20.71 -11.60
N ARG A 263 8.41 19.64 -11.94
CA ARG A 263 8.62 18.34 -11.31
C ARG A 263 9.96 17.77 -11.79
N ARG A 264 10.54 16.92 -10.96
CA ARG A 264 11.70 16.10 -11.31
C ARG A 264 11.35 14.66 -11.05
N LEU A 265 11.75 13.78 -11.97
CA LEU A 265 11.72 12.35 -11.75
C LEU A 265 12.74 11.98 -10.66
N GLN A 266 12.48 10.89 -9.94
CA GLN A 266 13.41 10.25 -9.02
C GLN A 266 13.35 8.76 -9.31
N TRP A 267 14.48 8.19 -9.72
CA TRP A 267 14.55 6.79 -10.16
C TRP A 267 14.46 5.83 -8.96
N THR A 268 14.07 4.58 -9.21
CA THR A 268 13.91 3.56 -8.17
C THR A 268 14.35 2.17 -8.62
N TRP A 269 14.67 1.32 -7.64
CA TRP A 269 14.95 -0.11 -7.77
C TRP A 269 13.70 -1.00 -7.88
N LEU A 270 12.49 -0.41 -8.01
CA LEU A 270 11.22 -1.16 -8.05
C LEU A 270 10.91 -1.78 -9.42
N GLY A 271 11.54 -1.28 -10.48
CA GLY A 271 11.37 -1.81 -11.83
C GLY A 271 11.92 -3.23 -11.97
N HIS A 272 11.52 -3.89 -13.06
CA HIS A 272 12.00 -5.22 -13.46
C HIS A 272 12.65 -5.17 -14.85
N ALA A 273 13.36 -6.24 -15.21
CA ALA A 273 14.00 -6.42 -16.50
C ALA A 273 13.98 -7.89 -16.91
N GLU A 274 14.05 -8.14 -18.21
CA GLU A 274 14.38 -9.45 -18.78
C GLU A 274 15.84 -9.46 -19.22
N LEU A 275 16.58 -10.52 -18.91
CA LEU A 275 18.00 -10.67 -19.25
C LEU A 275 18.27 -12.03 -19.88
N GLN A 276 19.02 -12.05 -20.98
CA GLN A 276 19.65 -13.27 -21.47
C GLN A 276 20.91 -13.57 -20.65
N PHE A 277 20.96 -14.73 -19.99
CA PHE A 277 22.10 -15.21 -19.22
C PHE A 277 22.56 -16.56 -19.76
N GLY A 278 23.48 -16.53 -20.74
CA GLY A 278 23.91 -17.71 -21.47
C GLY A 278 22.80 -18.26 -22.37
N CYS A 279 22.07 -19.27 -21.89
CA CYS A 279 20.90 -19.83 -22.58
C CYS A 279 19.61 -19.74 -21.74
N TRP A 280 19.61 -18.93 -20.67
CA TRP A 280 18.45 -18.72 -19.80
C TRP A 280 17.88 -17.33 -20.04
N THR A 281 16.56 -17.22 -20.10
CA THR A 281 15.84 -15.96 -19.92
C THR A 281 15.60 -15.78 -18.42
N LEU A 282 16.07 -14.67 -17.85
CA LEU A 282 15.87 -14.32 -16.44
C LEU A 282 14.96 -13.10 -16.34
N HIS A 283 13.77 -13.24 -15.75
CA HIS A 283 13.00 -12.08 -15.30
C HIS A 283 13.46 -11.71 -13.89
N VAL A 284 13.92 -10.48 -13.69
CA VAL A 284 14.62 -10.02 -12.47
C VAL A 284 14.18 -8.61 -12.08
N SER A 285 14.41 -8.20 -10.83
CA SER A 285 14.34 -6.79 -10.45
C SER A 285 15.51 -5.99 -11.03
N THR A 286 15.36 -4.66 -11.19
CA THR A 286 16.45 -3.78 -11.63
C THR A 286 17.67 -3.80 -10.71
N LEU A 287 17.49 -4.10 -9.41
CA LEU A 287 18.60 -4.32 -8.48
C LEU A 287 19.30 -5.67 -8.70
N GLN A 288 18.55 -6.73 -9.00
CA GLN A 288 19.13 -8.01 -9.43
C GLN A 288 19.88 -7.86 -10.77
N MET A 289 19.33 -7.11 -11.73
CA MET A 289 20.02 -6.75 -12.98
C MET A 289 21.34 -6.03 -12.70
N PHE A 290 21.35 -5.00 -11.85
CA PHE A 290 22.59 -4.33 -11.44
C PHE A 290 23.63 -5.32 -10.88
N ILE A 291 23.21 -6.24 -10.01
CA ILE A 291 24.07 -7.26 -9.40
C ILE A 291 24.65 -8.20 -10.47
N LEU A 292 23.80 -8.75 -11.35
CA LEU A 292 24.22 -9.65 -12.43
C LEU A 292 25.21 -8.96 -13.39
N LEU A 293 24.95 -7.70 -13.76
CA LEU A 293 25.87 -6.89 -14.58
C LEU A 293 27.25 -6.65 -13.93
N GLN A 294 27.40 -6.81 -12.62
CA GLN A 294 28.73 -6.76 -11.99
C GLN A 294 29.56 -8.04 -12.28
N PHE A 295 28.91 -9.21 -12.38
CA PHE A 295 29.58 -10.48 -12.67
C PHE A 295 30.13 -10.57 -14.10
N ASN A 296 29.59 -9.78 -15.04
CA ASN A 296 30.15 -9.61 -16.39
C ASN A 296 31.57 -9.04 -16.38
N LYS A 297 32.08 -8.55 -15.24
CA LYS A 297 33.45 -8.06 -15.07
C LYS A 297 34.30 -9.04 -14.27
N HIS A 298 34.04 -9.25 -12.98
CA HIS A 298 34.77 -10.18 -12.08
C HIS A 298 33.83 -10.75 -11.01
N GLU A 299 34.31 -11.69 -10.17
CA GLU A 299 33.61 -12.12 -8.95
C GLU A 299 33.24 -10.95 -8.03
N VAL A 300 32.07 -11.03 -7.40
CA VAL A 300 31.47 -9.92 -6.65
C VAL A 300 31.17 -10.33 -5.20
N ARG A 301 31.68 -9.58 -4.23
CA ARG A 301 31.39 -9.77 -2.80
C ARG A 301 30.25 -8.87 -2.32
N VAL A 302 29.48 -9.32 -1.34
CA VAL A 302 28.30 -8.58 -0.83
C VAL A 302 28.69 -7.24 -0.20
N GLU A 303 29.86 -7.16 0.42
CA GLU A 303 30.42 -5.92 0.97
C GLU A 303 30.71 -4.90 -0.14
N ALA A 304 31.17 -5.35 -1.32
CA ALA A 304 31.40 -4.49 -2.46
C ALA A 304 30.09 -3.99 -3.09
N LEU A 305 29.03 -4.81 -3.09
CA LEU A 305 27.68 -4.38 -3.49
C LEU A 305 27.14 -3.31 -2.54
N LYS A 306 27.33 -3.46 -1.21
CA LYS A 306 26.97 -2.44 -0.22
C LYS A 306 27.66 -1.10 -0.50
N TRP A 307 28.97 -1.10 -0.73
CA TRP A 307 29.71 0.13 -1.03
C TRP A 307 29.32 0.79 -2.36
N ARG A 308 28.85 0.01 -3.36
CA ARG A 308 28.39 0.56 -4.64
C ARG A 308 26.96 1.10 -4.61
N THR A 309 26.05 0.45 -3.86
CA THR A 309 24.61 0.79 -3.85
C THR A 309 24.17 1.66 -2.68
N GLY A 310 24.94 1.68 -1.58
CA GLY A 310 24.52 2.30 -0.31
C GLY A 310 23.43 1.53 0.46
N LEU A 311 22.90 0.43 -0.10
CA LEU A 311 21.75 -0.29 0.45
C LEU A 311 22.11 -1.14 1.70
N PRO A 312 21.16 -1.38 2.62
CA PRO A 312 21.38 -2.26 3.76
C PRO A 312 21.68 -3.70 3.34
N ILE A 313 22.53 -4.39 4.11
CA ILE A 313 22.95 -5.77 3.82
C ILE A 313 21.73 -6.71 3.76
N ALA A 314 20.74 -6.54 4.64
CA ALA A 314 19.51 -7.34 4.63
C ALA A 314 18.73 -7.23 3.30
N MET A 315 18.69 -6.04 2.69
CA MET A 315 18.07 -5.86 1.37
C MET A 315 18.87 -6.59 0.27
N LEU A 316 20.19 -6.46 0.29
CA LEU A 316 21.07 -7.13 -0.67
C LEU A 316 20.98 -8.67 -0.53
N LEU A 317 20.90 -9.20 0.69
CA LEU A 317 20.70 -10.63 0.93
C LEU A 317 19.36 -11.12 0.40
N ASN A 318 18.25 -10.42 0.68
CA ASN A 318 16.92 -10.76 0.13
C ASN A 318 16.89 -10.69 -1.41
N THR A 319 17.73 -9.85 -2.01
CA THR A 319 17.86 -9.69 -3.48
C THR A 319 18.71 -10.79 -4.11
N VAL A 320 19.75 -11.25 -3.42
CA VAL A 320 20.66 -12.32 -3.85
C VAL A 320 20.09 -13.71 -3.59
N GLN A 321 19.25 -13.91 -2.56
CA GLN A 321 18.68 -15.20 -2.21
C GLN A 321 17.99 -15.94 -3.39
N PRO A 322 17.16 -15.30 -4.24
CA PRO A 322 16.63 -15.96 -5.45
C PRO A 322 17.72 -16.31 -6.47
N LEU A 323 18.80 -15.53 -6.55
CA LEU A 323 19.89 -15.78 -7.49
C LEU A 323 20.78 -16.96 -7.08
N THR A 324 20.86 -17.25 -5.77
CA THR A 324 21.72 -18.31 -5.19
C THR A 324 20.95 -19.48 -4.57
N GLY A 325 19.62 -19.50 -4.70
CA GLY A 325 18.76 -20.56 -4.18
C GLY A 325 18.70 -21.79 -5.08
N GLU A 326 17.88 -22.76 -4.71
CA GLU A 326 17.58 -23.92 -5.57
C GLU A 326 16.90 -23.46 -6.86
N GLY A 327 17.54 -23.70 -8.01
CA GLY A 327 17.12 -23.17 -9.33
C GLY A 327 17.69 -21.79 -9.68
N GLY A 328 18.48 -21.16 -8.81
CA GLY A 328 19.15 -19.88 -9.09
C GLY A 328 20.38 -20.01 -10.01
N PRO A 329 20.73 -18.98 -10.80
CA PRO A 329 21.86 -19.00 -11.75
C PRO A 329 23.25 -18.89 -11.11
N LEU A 330 23.38 -18.62 -9.79
CA LEU A 330 24.65 -18.38 -9.11
C LEU A 330 24.95 -19.41 -8.01
N THR A 331 26.14 -20.01 -8.04
CA THR A 331 26.62 -20.93 -7.00
C THR A 331 27.55 -20.23 -6.00
N CYS A 332 27.35 -20.46 -4.70
CA CYS A 332 28.10 -19.76 -3.62
C CYS A 332 29.55 -20.26 -3.41
N SER A 333 30.03 -21.26 -4.19
CA SER A 333 31.23 -22.02 -3.87
C SER A 333 32.06 -22.44 -5.10
N GLN A 334 32.31 -21.51 -6.03
CA GLN A 334 33.04 -21.68 -7.30
C GLN A 334 32.26 -22.44 -8.41
N GLY A 335 32.01 -21.74 -9.53
CA GLY A 335 31.65 -22.33 -10.83
C GLY A 335 30.20 -22.81 -11.00
N LEU A 336 29.55 -22.39 -12.09
CA LEU A 336 28.29 -23.00 -12.53
C LEU A 336 28.53 -24.45 -12.97
N THR A 337 27.75 -25.38 -12.43
CA THR A 337 27.61 -26.74 -12.97
C THR A 337 26.17 -26.99 -13.42
N ARG A 338 26.04 -27.67 -14.56
CA ARG A 338 24.85 -27.64 -15.44
C ARG A 338 23.86 -28.77 -15.14
N VAL A 339 22.60 -28.41 -14.86
CA VAL A 339 21.42 -29.29 -14.94
C VAL A 339 20.29 -28.49 -15.59
N GLY A 340 19.55 -29.10 -16.53
CA GLY A 340 18.38 -28.48 -17.17
C GLY A 340 18.49 -28.22 -18.69
N VAL A 341 17.32 -27.98 -19.29
CA VAL A 341 17.02 -27.69 -20.70
C VAL A 341 16.15 -26.40 -20.67
N PRO A 342 16.29 -25.46 -21.61
CA PRO A 342 15.98 -24.05 -21.33
C PRO A 342 14.47 -23.75 -21.19
N THR A 343 14.14 -22.99 -20.16
CA THR A 343 12.85 -22.31 -19.93
C THR A 343 13.12 -21.05 -19.11
N SER A 344 12.30 -20.00 -19.29
CA SER A 344 12.46 -18.74 -18.55
C SER A 344 12.30 -18.93 -17.04
N VAL A 345 13.06 -18.17 -16.24
CA VAL A 345 13.05 -18.23 -14.78
C VAL A 345 12.66 -16.87 -14.20
N GLN A 346 11.56 -16.83 -13.45
CA GLN A 346 11.11 -15.64 -12.74
C GLN A 346 11.77 -15.56 -11.36
N LEU A 347 12.78 -14.69 -11.23
CA LEU A 347 13.61 -14.52 -10.03
C LEU A 347 13.26 -13.27 -9.21
N LEU A 348 12.25 -12.50 -9.63
CA LEU A 348 11.76 -11.34 -8.89
C LEU A 348 11.44 -11.75 -7.43
N PRO A 349 12.08 -11.15 -6.41
CA PRO A 349 11.63 -11.35 -5.03
C PRO A 349 10.24 -10.72 -4.89
N ARG A 350 9.35 -11.35 -4.10
CA ARG A 350 8.05 -10.76 -3.73
C ARG A 350 8.29 -9.36 -3.17
N GLN A 351 7.72 -8.32 -3.78
CA GLN A 351 7.98 -6.93 -3.41
C GLN A 351 7.11 -6.50 -2.23
N THR A 352 7.22 -7.23 -1.12
CA THR A 352 6.60 -6.90 0.18
C THR A 352 7.31 -5.68 0.81
N TYR A 353 7.06 -4.51 0.21
CA TYR A 353 7.56 -3.14 0.49
C TYR A 353 9.05 -2.96 0.82
N LEU A 354 9.91 -3.94 0.46
CA LEU A 354 11.33 -3.97 0.83
C LEU A 354 11.57 -3.70 2.34
N ASN A 355 10.61 -4.18 3.14
CA ASN A 355 10.59 -4.23 4.60
C ASN A 355 10.96 -2.94 5.37
N VAL A 356 10.55 -1.76 4.86
CA VAL A 356 10.55 -0.51 5.64
C VAL A 356 9.13 -0.09 5.97
N ASP A 357 8.57 -0.75 6.97
CA ASP A 357 8.42 -0.13 8.30
C ASP A 357 7.76 -1.17 9.23
N GLU A 358 8.55 -1.84 10.07
CA GLU A 358 8.04 -2.78 11.10
C GLU A 358 7.03 -2.09 12.04
N ASP A 359 7.09 -0.75 12.11
CA ASP A 359 6.22 0.09 12.91
C ASP A 359 5.31 0.99 12.05
N ALA A 360 4.97 0.59 10.82
CA ALA A 360 3.92 1.28 10.03
C ALA A 360 2.57 1.22 10.75
N ALA A 361 2.28 0.06 11.34
CA ALA A 361 1.10 -0.19 12.15
C ALA A 361 1.09 0.71 13.40
N GLY A 362 2.18 0.72 14.19
CA GLY A 362 2.26 1.57 15.37
C GLY A 362 2.46 3.05 15.05
N THR A 363 2.89 3.42 13.85
CA THR A 363 2.87 4.81 13.35
C THR A 363 1.43 5.27 13.03
N LEU A 364 0.60 4.40 12.47
CA LEU A 364 -0.84 4.65 12.31
C LEU A 364 -1.58 4.65 13.66
N GLU A 365 -1.16 3.82 14.62
CA GLU A 365 -1.65 3.82 16.00
C GLU A 365 -1.27 5.10 16.74
N ARG A 366 0.02 5.48 16.75
CA ARG A 366 0.52 6.76 17.32
C ARG A 366 -0.19 7.97 16.70
N LYS A 367 -0.46 7.96 15.38
CA LYS A 367 -1.30 8.97 14.70
C LYS A 367 -2.73 8.99 15.25
N ARG A 368 -3.39 7.83 15.43
CA ARG A 368 -4.76 7.76 15.97
C ARG A 368 -4.83 8.17 17.43
N ASN A 369 -3.95 7.68 18.29
CA ASN A 369 -3.87 8.05 19.71
C ASN A 369 -3.74 9.56 19.87
N TYR A 370 -2.85 10.20 19.09
CA TYR A 370 -2.71 11.66 19.10
C TYR A 370 -3.99 12.40 18.63
N ILE A 371 -4.69 11.90 17.60
CA ILE A 371 -5.97 12.49 17.17
C ILE A 371 -7.07 12.29 18.22
N TYR A 372 -7.13 11.15 18.90
CA TYR A 372 -8.06 10.93 20.02
C TYR A 372 -7.78 11.89 21.17
N CYS A 373 -6.53 12.04 21.60
CA CYS A 373 -6.15 12.97 22.65
C CYS A 373 -6.52 14.42 22.27
N LEU A 374 -6.33 14.82 21.00
CA LEU A 374 -6.80 16.12 20.52
C LEU A 374 -8.32 16.26 20.56
N VAL A 375 -9.09 15.26 20.09
CA VAL A 375 -10.57 15.28 20.13
C VAL A 375 -11.07 15.37 21.57
N VAL A 376 -10.58 14.51 22.47
CA VAL A 376 -10.90 14.48 23.90
C VAL A 376 -10.59 15.83 24.55
N HIS A 377 -9.37 16.33 24.38
CA HIS A 377 -8.92 17.58 25.00
C HIS A 377 -9.71 18.80 24.49
N ILE A 378 -10.04 18.86 23.19
CA ILE A 378 -10.89 19.92 22.64
C ILE A 378 -12.32 19.80 23.20
N MET A 379 -12.89 18.60 23.29
CA MET A 379 -14.23 18.42 23.86
C MET A 379 -14.28 18.72 25.36
N LYS A 380 -13.23 18.39 26.14
CA LYS A 380 -13.07 18.80 27.56
C LYS A 380 -13.04 20.33 27.74
N GLN A 381 -12.57 21.08 26.74
CA GLN A 381 -12.51 22.55 26.77
C GLN A 381 -13.84 23.21 26.36
N GLU A 382 -14.44 22.74 25.27
CA GLU A 382 -15.57 23.41 24.60
C GLU A 382 -16.95 22.90 25.08
N LYS A 383 -17.01 21.67 25.62
CA LYS A 383 -18.20 20.93 26.12
C LYS A 383 -19.28 20.58 25.09
N GLU A 384 -19.70 21.53 24.26
CA GLU A 384 -20.63 21.35 23.13
C GLU A 384 -20.01 21.96 21.86
N MET A 385 -19.96 21.22 20.75
CA MET A 385 -19.47 21.76 19.47
C MET A 385 -20.02 21.04 18.23
N HIS A 386 -20.18 21.79 17.13
CA HIS A 386 -20.52 21.27 15.81
C HIS A 386 -19.40 20.40 15.22
N ILE A 387 -19.74 19.36 14.46
CA ILE A 387 -18.73 18.43 13.89
C ILE A 387 -17.69 19.15 13.01
N ASP A 388 -18.10 20.06 12.14
CA ASP A 388 -17.17 20.77 11.26
C ASP A 388 -16.24 21.69 12.04
N ASN A 389 -16.71 22.27 13.16
CA ASN A 389 -15.90 23.10 14.04
C ASN A 389 -14.89 22.25 14.85
N LEU A 390 -15.29 21.03 15.25
CA LEU A 390 -14.39 20.06 15.88
C LEU A 390 -13.31 19.61 14.89
N VAL A 391 -13.70 19.21 13.67
CA VAL A 391 -12.79 18.84 12.58
C VAL A 391 -11.84 19.99 12.23
N PHE A 392 -12.34 21.23 12.15
CA PHE A 392 -11.54 22.42 11.90
C PHE A 392 -10.54 22.68 13.04
N LYS A 393 -10.95 22.62 14.30
CA LYS A 393 -10.04 22.82 15.45
C LYS A 393 -9.00 21.70 15.56
N VAL A 394 -9.37 20.44 15.31
CA VAL A 394 -8.41 19.31 15.28
C VAL A 394 -7.39 19.50 14.15
N ARG A 395 -7.84 19.79 12.92
CA ARG A 395 -6.94 20.11 11.79
C ARG A 395 -6.06 21.34 12.07
N GLY A 396 -6.62 22.36 12.72
CA GLY A 396 -5.90 23.57 13.13
C GLY A 396 -4.81 23.32 14.17
N ARG A 397 -5.01 22.38 15.11
CA ARG A 397 -3.96 21.96 16.05
C ARG A 397 -2.96 20.95 15.44
N LEU A 398 -3.36 20.22 14.39
CA LEU A 398 -2.47 19.33 13.63
C LEU A 398 -1.54 20.05 12.64
N PHE A 399 -1.94 21.20 12.09
CA PHE A 399 -1.24 21.88 10.98
C PHE A 399 -1.10 23.40 11.13
N GLY A 400 -1.41 23.97 12.30
CA GLY A 400 -1.39 25.42 12.53
C GLY A 400 0.00 26.01 12.83
N PRO A 401 0.13 27.36 12.87
CA PRO A 401 1.42 28.04 13.03
C PRO A 401 2.07 27.90 14.42
N SER A 402 1.37 27.34 15.41
CA SER A 402 1.92 27.00 16.74
C SER A 402 2.60 25.63 16.80
N TRP A 403 2.66 24.91 15.68
CA TRP A 403 3.19 23.55 15.58
C TRP A 403 4.73 23.56 15.59
N THR A 404 5.34 23.17 16.71
CA THR A 404 6.81 23.17 16.86
C THR A 404 7.43 21.80 16.59
N PRO A 405 8.67 21.71 16.05
CA PRO A 405 9.37 20.43 15.84
C PRO A 405 9.60 19.60 17.11
N ARG A 406 9.40 20.15 18.31
CA ARG A 406 9.52 19.41 19.57
C ARG A 406 8.43 18.34 19.70
N ASN A 407 7.22 18.61 19.20
CA ASN A 407 6.11 17.65 19.18
C ASN A 407 6.39 16.48 18.22
N TRP A 408 7.23 16.70 17.19
CA TRP A 408 7.67 15.66 16.27
C TRP A 408 8.64 14.65 16.90
N SER A 409 9.36 15.02 17.97
CA SER A 409 10.34 14.10 18.60
C SER A 409 9.73 12.88 19.31
N LEU A 410 8.41 12.88 19.55
CA LEU A 410 7.64 11.71 20.00
C LEU A 410 7.23 10.78 18.85
N ILE A 411 7.34 11.23 17.59
CA ILE A 411 6.97 10.47 16.38
C ILE A 411 8.24 10.27 15.53
N ARG A 412 9.17 9.44 16.02
CA ARG A 412 10.29 8.97 15.19
C ARG A 412 9.78 8.16 14.00
N GLY A 413 10.52 8.21 12.89
CA GLY A 413 10.41 7.32 11.72
C GLY A 413 9.77 7.94 10.47
N ALA A 414 8.59 8.56 10.60
CA ALA A 414 7.74 8.86 9.45
C ALA A 414 8.22 10.00 8.55
N GLY A 415 7.93 9.87 7.24
CA GLY A 415 7.98 10.96 6.27
C GLY A 415 6.84 11.98 6.45
N ARG A 416 6.64 12.86 5.45
CA ARG A 416 5.62 13.93 5.48
C ARG A 416 4.22 13.38 5.82
N PHE A 417 3.75 13.67 7.03
CA PHE A 417 2.42 13.31 7.51
C PHE A 417 1.32 13.92 6.63
N SER A 418 0.43 13.07 6.12
CA SER A 418 -0.87 13.47 5.60
C SER A 418 -1.97 13.08 6.60
N CYS A 419 -2.94 13.97 6.79
CA CYS A 419 -4.17 13.68 7.53
C CYS A 419 -5.34 14.25 6.74
N SER A 420 -6.23 13.40 6.23
CA SER A 420 -7.41 13.85 5.50
C SER A 420 -8.50 14.32 6.48
N THR A 421 -9.55 14.92 5.94
CA THR A 421 -10.77 15.21 6.70
C THR A 421 -11.49 13.93 7.14
N SER A 422 -11.38 12.86 6.32
CA SER A 422 -11.95 11.54 6.62
C SER A 422 -11.29 10.89 7.83
N ASP A 423 -9.97 11.01 7.98
CA ASP A 423 -9.22 10.49 9.15
C ASP A 423 -9.80 11.05 10.45
N VAL A 424 -10.00 12.37 10.50
CA VAL A 424 -10.49 13.09 11.68
C VAL A 424 -11.96 12.75 11.97
N LEU A 425 -12.81 12.74 10.94
CA LEU A 425 -14.20 12.31 11.05
C LEU A 425 -14.31 10.85 11.56
N SER A 426 -13.45 9.96 11.07
CA SER A 426 -13.39 8.57 11.50
C SER A 426 -13.01 8.46 12.99
N CYS A 427 -12.01 9.23 13.42
CA CYS A 427 -11.58 9.28 14.83
C CYS A 427 -12.69 9.81 15.74
N ILE A 428 -13.40 10.86 15.32
CA ILE A 428 -14.57 11.41 16.03
C ILE A 428 -15.65 10.34 16.18
N MET A 429 -15.98 9.61 15.11
CA MET A 429 -16.95 8.50 15.15
C MET A 429 -16.55 7.37 16.09
N HIS A 430 -15.25 7.07 16.23
CA HIS A 430 -14.76 6.09 17.22
C HIS A 430 -14.97 6.57 18.65
N VAL A 431 -14.55 7.81 18.97
CA VAL A 431 -14.72 8.44 20.30
C VAL A 431 -16.20 8.49 20.71
N ILE A 432 -17.10 8.72 19.75
CA ILE A 432 -18.56 8.61 19.94
C ILE A 432 -18.98 7.16 20.22
N SER A 433 -18.47 6.17 19.46
CA SER A 433 -18.81 4.75 19.67
C SER A 433 -18.38 4.19 21.03
N LYS A 434 -17.33 4.76 21.64
CA LYS A 434 -16.89 4.45 23.02
C LYS A 434 -17.73 5.17 24.09
N GLY A 435 -18.55 6.15 23.71
CA GLY A 435 -19.40 6.91 24.62
C GLY A 435 -18.65 7.99 25.43
N CYS A 436 -17.56 8.55 24.89
CA CYS A 436 -16.88 9.71 25.49
C CYS A 436 -17.49 11.04 25.02
N VAL A 437 -18.14 11.01 23.85
CA VAL A 437 -18.85 12.13 23.22
C VAL A 437 -20.19 11.61 22.72
N ARG A 438 -21.30 12.26 23.09
CA ARG A 438 -22.63 11.97 22.54
C ARG A 438 -22.96 12.95 21.44
N ARG A 439 -23.43 12.43 20.30
CA ARG A 439 -24.19 13.24 19.34
C ARG A 439 -25.56 13.56 19.95
N ASN A 440 -26.03 14.80 19.82
CA ASN A 440 -27.43 15.12 20.11
C ASN A 440 -28.34 14.56 18.99
N GLU A 441 -29.52 14.02 19.32
CA GLU A 441 -30.40 13.48 18.27
C GLU A 441 -31.12 14.61 17.50
N ASP A 442 -31.41 15.74 18.17
CA ASP A 442 -32.19 16.86 17.62
C ASP A 442 -31.35 17.93 16.88
N ASN A 443 -30.01 17.93 17.04
CA ASN A 443 -29.14 18.93 16.41
C ASN A 443 -27.79 18.31 15.95
N PRO A 444 -26.99 19.00 15.10
CA PRO A 444 -25.70 18.48 14.63
C PRO A 444 -24.51 18.76 15.56
N TYR A 445 -24.77 19.06 16.83
CA TYR A 445 -23.75 19.31 17.86
C TYR A 445 -23.47 18.04 18.69
N TYR A 446 -22.29 18.05 19.29
CA TYR A 446 -21.72 16.93 20.04
C TYR A 446 -21.39 17.39 21.45
N ASN A 447 -21.83 16.62 22.44
CA ASN A 447 -21.75 16.92 23.86
C ASN A 447 -20.79 15.95 24.57
N GLN A 448 -20.02 16.48 25.52
CA GLN A 448 -19.14 15.69 26.39
C GLN A 448 -19.93 14.71 27.29
N GLU A 449 -19.46 13.46 27.42
CA GLU A 449 -19.93 12.51 28.45
C GLU A 449 -18.76 12.20 29.42
N THR A 450 -18.83 12.73 30.64
CA THR A 450 -17.67 12.85 31.55
C THR A 450 -17.11 11.53 32.05
N GLU A 451 -17.94 10.61 32.53
CA GLU A 451 -17.50 9.43 33.30
C GLU A 451 -16.63 8.43 32.50
N LYS A 452 -16.78 8.40 31.16
CA LYS A 452 -16.06 7.43 30.30
C LYS A 452 -14.78 7.99 29.70
N MET A 453 -14.67 9.31 29.62
CA MET A 453 -13.57 9.93 28.87
C MET A 453 -12.23 9.83 29.61
N ASP A 454 -12.25 9.90 30.94
CA ASP A 454 -11.05 9.69 31.77
C ASP A 454 -10.59 8.22 31.74
N VAL A 455 -11.53 7.26 31.60
CA VAL A 455 -11.20 5.83 31.40
C VAL A 455 -10.53 5.60 30.04
N MET A 456 -11.00 6.28 28.98
CA MET A 456 -10.37 6.17 27.66
C MET A 456 -8.98 6.84 27.65
N GLU A 457 -8.83 8.00 28.31
CA GLU A 457 -7.55 8.71 28.45
C GLU A 457 -6.52 7.83 29.18
N GLN A 458 -6.88 7.25 30.33
CA GLN A 458 -6.05 6.27 31.03
C GLN A 458 -5.72 5.03 30.18
N GLN A 459 -6.65 4.55 29.34
CA GLN A 459 -6.38 3.43 28.44
C GLN A 459 -5.39 3.81 27.32
N THR A 460 -5.46 5.02 26.76
CA THR A 460 -4.46 5.50 25.79
C THR A 460 -3.09 5.77 26.42
N GLU A 461 -3.04 6.39 27.61
CA GLU A 461 -1.79 6.61 28.33
C GLU A 461 -1.13 5.29 28.73
N ALA A 462 -1.93 4.31 29.19
CA ALA A 462 -1.44 2.97 29.48
C ALA A 462 -0.97 2.23 28.22
N LEU A 463 -1.64 2.39 27.06
CA LEU A 463 -1.19 1.82 25.79
C LEU A 463 0.15 2.42 25.36
N ASP A 464 0.27 3.75 25.35
CA ASP A 464 1.51 4.44 24.99
C ASP A 464 2.65 4.04 25.94
N LEU A 465 2.39 3.88 27.24
CA LEU A 465 3.39 3.33 28.19
C LEU A 465 3.77 1.88 27.87
N HIS A 466 2.81 1.00 27.56
CA HIS A 466 3.10 -0.41 27.26
C HIS A 466 3.83 -0.59 25.93
N THR A 467 3.46 0.17 24.89
CA THR A 467 4.14 0.13 23.59
C THR A 467 5.57 0.65 23.69
N ASN A 468 5.79 1.76 24.43
CA ASN A 468 7.15 2.23 24.74
C ASN A 468 7.93 1.20 25.59
N ALA A 469 7.31 0.58 26.59
CA ALA A 469 7.96 -0.45 27.41
C ALA A 469 8.32 -1.71 26.60
N LEU A 470 7.47 -2.13 25.66
CA LEU A 470 7.73 -3.23 24.74
C LEU A 470 8.86 -2.89 23.76
N GLN A 471 8.91 -1.69 23.20
CA GLN A 471 10.05 -1.25 22.39
C GLN A 471 11.35 -1.17 23.20
N ILE A 472 11.31 -0.75 24.47
CA ILE A 472 12.48 -0.78 25.38
C ILE A 472 12.91 -2.21 25.71
N LEU A 473 11.98 -3.17 25.83
CA LEU A 473 12.28 -4.57 26.08
C LEU A 473 12.85 -5.26 24.83
N LEU A 474 12.22 -5.10 23.67
CA LEU A 474 12.70 -5.65 22.39
C LEU A 474 14.06 -5.05 21.99
N GLY A 475 14.23 -3.74 22.14
CA GLY A 475 15.52 -3.07 21.94
C GLY A 475 16.61 -3.54 22.91
N LYS A 476 16.25 -4.01 24.12
CA LYS A 476 17.20 -4.68 25.04
C LYS A 476 17.50 -6.11 24.62
N VAL A 477 16.53 -6.88 24.13
CA VAL A 477 16.76 -8.26 23.63
C VAL A 477 17.81 -8.25 22.52
N HIS A 478 17.74 -7.31 21.56
CA HIS A 478 18.75 -7.17 20.51
C HIS A 478 20.13 -6.67 21.01
N LEU A 479 20.20 -6.01 22.16
CA LEU A 479 21.48 -5.63 22.81
C LEU A 479 22.11 -6.77 23.62
N PHE A 480 21.38 -7.87 23.87
CA PHE A 480 21.87 -9.09 24.52
C PHE A 480 22.03 -10.27 23.54
N SER A 481 21.98 -10.01 22.23
CA SER A 481 22.17 -11.00 21.16
C SER A 481 23.32 -10.64 20.21
N CYS A 482 24.44 -10.18 20.77
CA CYS A 482 25.74 -9.97 20.11
C CYS A 482 26.81 -10.79 20.81
#